data_AF-A0A2D7N9I4-F1
#
_entry.id   AF-A0A2D7N9I4-F1
#
_cell.length_a   1.000
_cell.length_b   1.000
_cell.length_c   1.000
_cell.angle_alpha   90.00
_cell.angle_beta   90.00
_cell.angle_gamma   90.00
#
_symmetry.space_group_name_H-M   'P 1'
#
loop_
_entity.id
_entity.type
_entity.pdbx_description
1 polymer ?
#
loop_
_entity_poly.entity_id
_entity_poly.type
_entity_poly.pdbx_seq_one_letter_code
_entity_poly.pdbx_strand_id
1 'polypeptide(L)'
;MKQIQIFLAILLSLIIAEGESWNDTTFEYLWNKYAFSTKFREPIDLTPFEIKISQLSYIGPSTKFDYILPLPWYNITDIDSSSISTKIKNIPTLTELGNYKNRNLMSIEIDLYRYNFLLKKYNQNIIDFLSGFSYNRIEARYGIPLPQNLPDSTGWKSTPDNVSGIFEYKPIIESIGLKSTITWKPINYFQFTGGTFLGYSIGSVYKSTGGERYLFGAGNRWNVSLITSLIIENPDKNFNYIFGFGFESGGAKLNKINDNEYGISPISKLNIYTYGWNFSIGLQYGGRRTTGDKGFRRIIEDDYIGAIERLGQFVRFNSSHPKVNEAKKLIEICEDKISYQAYSNGMNALNINDLSNSVYWLKQALEAKNPNVKTLAKYQLDKIARTTIDSVKNNLNYIPLIDAEKIIKNVKNYSDKYSAEADIIKGQIYLAQGDILLKNEQYSRSLNKYQEALKISKKLSFIVNEKEKTLEKAFLIDASKGFNKKDLIFIIQSLKQSKKLNKKIDPEYDELLLILENLKS
;
A
#
# COMPACT_ATOMS: atom_id res chain seq x y z
N MET A 1 -3.70 -18.25 -30.31
CA MET A 1 -2.71 -17.18 -30.57
C MET A 1 -3.17 -15.79 -30.11
N LYS A 2 -4.35 -15.28 -30.52
CA LYS A 2 -4.85 -13.95 -30.06
C LYS A 2 -4.97 -13.78 -28.53
N GLN A 3 -5.40 -14.80 -27.80
CA GLN A 3 -5.50 -14.74 -26.32
C GLN A 3 -4.13 -14.67 -25.63
N ILE A 4 -3.12 -15.37 -26.16
CA ILE A 4 -1.73 -15.31 -25.67
C ILE A 4 -1.13 -13.93 -25.94
N GLN A 5 -1.44 -13.31 -27.08
CA GLN A 5 -0.99 -11.95 -27.41
C GLN A 5 -1.65 -10.87 -26.54
N ILE A 6 -2.92 -11.01 -26.18
CA ILE A 6 -3.59 -10.10 -25.23
C ILE A 6 -2.99 -10.27 -23.82
N PHE A 7 -2.75 -11.51 -23.40
CA PHE A 7 -2.12 -11.79 -22.11
C PHE A 7 -0.68 -11.26 -22.04
N LEU A 8 0.10 -11.41 -23.12
CA LEU A 8 1.44 -10.81 -23.26
C LEU A 8 1.39 -9.29 -23.33
N ALA A 9 0.41 -8.69 -24.01
CA ALA A 9 0.24 -7.24 -24.07
C ALA A 9 -0.11 -6.65 -22.70
N ILE A 10 -0.93 -7.34 -21.90
CA ILE A 10 -1.23 -6.97 -20.50
C ILE A 10 0.05 -7.10 -19.65
N LEU A 11 0.80 -8.21 -19.78
CA LEU A 11 2.09 -8.41 -19.12
C LEU A 11 3.15 -7.36 -19.51
N LEU A 12 3.18 -6.93 -20.78
CA LEU A 12 4.10 -5.90 -21.29
C LEU A 12 3.70 -4.49 -20.81
N SER A 13 2.40 -4.19 -20.71
CA SER A 13 1.92 -2.92 -20.14
C SER A 13 2.26 -2.77 -18.66
N LEU A 14 2.49 -3.88 -17.97
CA LEU A 14 2.90 -3.94 -16.57
C LEU A 14 4.41 -3.72 -16.35
N ILE A 15 5.22 -3.55 -17.41
CA ILE A 15 6.70 -3.46 -17.35
C ILE A 15 7.22 -2.06 -17.73
N ILE A 16 6.36 -1.12 -18.14
CA ILE A 16 6.80 0.23 -18.53
C ILE A 16 7.23 1.00 -17.29
N ALA A 17 8.50 1.42 -17.28
CA ALA A 17 9.16 2.16 -16.22
C ALA A 17 8.92 3.68 -16.37
N GLU A 18 8.24 4.31 -15.42
CA GLU A 18 8.18 5.78 -15.29
C GLU A 18 8.97 6.22 -14.05
N GLY A 19 10.25 6.55 -14.24
CA GLY A 19 11.21 6.88 -13.17
C GLY A 19 10.94 8.16 -12.36
N GLU A 20 9.71 8.68 -12.39
CA GLU A 20 9.27 9.81 -11.57
C GLU A 20 8.70 9.36 -10.21
N SER A 21 8.12 8.16 -10.13
CA SER A 21 7.46 7.63 -8.92
C SER A 21 8.35 6.69 -8.10
N TRP A 22 7.85 6.15 -6.97
CA TRP A 22 8.56 5.09 -6.23
C TRP A 22 8.53 3.74 -6.95
N ASN A 23 7.47 3.46 -7.70
CA ASN A 23 7.33 2.21 -8.43
C ASN A 23 7.66 2.48 -9.89
N ASP A 24 8.62 1.77 -10.45
CA ASP A 24 8.94 1.98 -11.85
C ASP A 24 7.75 1.50 -12.70
N THR A 25 7.09 0.41 -12.29
CA THR A 25 6.04 -0.22 -13.09
C THR A 25 4.68 -0.35 -12.39
N THR A 26 3.61 -0.52 -13.18
CA THR A 26 2.27 -0.80 -12.65
C THR A 26 2.24 -2.13 -11.88
N PHE A 27 3.01 -3.14 -12.32
CA PHE A 27 3.13 -4.39 -11.56
C PHE A 27 3.77 -4.13 -10.21
N GLU A 28 4.88 -3.40 -10.15
CA GLU A 28 5.54 -3.07 -8.88
C GLU A 28 4.62 -2.30 -7.95
N TYR A 29 3.86 -1.33 -8.47
CA TYR A 29 2.86 -0.61 -7.69
C TYR A 29 1.84 -1.58 -7.08
N LEU A 30 1.21 -2.43 -7.89
CA LEU A 30 0.21 -3.39 -7.41
C LEU A 30 0.82 -4.42 -6.46
N TRP A 31 2.01 -4.91 -6.77
CA TRP A 31 2.76 -5.90 -5.99
C TRP A 31 3.15 -5.36 -4.62
N ASN A 32 3.73 -4.15 -4.56
CA ASN A 32 4.09 -3.50 -3.30
C ASN A 32 2.83 -3.14 -2.49
N LYS A 33 1.79 -2.62 -3.16
CA LYS A 33 0.54 -2.22 -2.50
C LYS A 33 -0.21 -3.40 -1.87
N TYR A 34 -0.31 -4.51 -2.59
CA TYR A 34 -1.16 -5.63 -2.20
C TYR A 34 -0.41 -6.84 -1.65
N ALA A 35 0.83 -7.11 -2.05
CA ALA A 35 1.56 -8.31 -1.62
C ALA A 35 2.64 -8.02 -0.56
N PHE A 36 3.05 -6.76 -0.33
CA PHE A 36 4.13 -6.42 0.61
C PHE A 36 3.75 -5.27 1.55
N SER A 37 2.58 -5.39 2.19
CA SER A 37 2.02 -4.34 3.07
C SER A 37 2.50 -4.38 4.53
N THR A 38 3.41 -5.29 4.84
CA THR A 38 3.92 -5.65 6.18
C THR A 38 5.43 -5.49 6.32
N LYS A 39 6.08 -4.68 5.47
CA LYS A 39 7.54 -4.48 5.46
C LYS A 39 8.13 -4.10 6.83
N PHE A 40 7.38 -3.32 7.61
CA PHE A 40 7.74 -2.82 8.93
C PHE A 40 6.89 -3.47 10.04
N ARG A 41 6.25 -4.61 9.78
CA ARG A 41 5.50 -5.33 10.82
C ARG A 41 6.40 -5.71 11.99
N GLU A 42 5.82 -5.83 13.16
CA GLU A 42 6.47 -6.49 14.28
C GLU A 42 6.83 -7.94 13.90
N PRO A 43 8.01 -8.43 14.32
CA PRO A 43 8.30 -9.86 14.31
C PRO A 43 7.21 -10.64 15.06
N ILE A 44 7.02 -11.91 14.72
CA ILE A 44 6.18 -12.79 15.55
C ILE A 44 7.05 -13.24 16.71
N ASP A 45 6.66 -12.95 17.95
CA ASP A 45 7.49 -13.25 19.12
C ASP A 45 7.22 -14.64 19.69
N LEU A 46 5.92 -14.96 19.84
CA LEU A 46 5.44 -16.12 20.56
C LEU A 46 4.08 -16.59 20.03
N THR A 47 3.94 -17.91 19.87
CA THR A 47 2.63 -18.59 19.83
C THR A 47 2.48 -19.39 21.13
N PRO A 48 1.68 -18.95 22.13
CA PRO A 48 1.55 -19.66 23.39
C PRO A 48 0.84 -21.02 23.19
N PHE A 49 -0.17 -21.06 22.32
CA PHE A 49 -0.80 -22.30 21.90
C PHE A 49 -1.39 -22.21 20.49
N GLU A 50 -1.41 -23.33 19.79
CA GLU A 50 -2.17 -23.55 18.56
C GLU A 50 -2.73 -24.98 18.61
N ILE A 51 -4.04 -25.13 18.43
CA ILE A 51 -4.73 -26.40 18.34
C ILE A 51 -4.97 -26.70 16.88
N LYS A 52 -4.57 -27.89 16.43
CA LYS A 52 -4.77 -28.36 15.09
C LYS A 52 -5.54 -29.67 15.10
N ILE A 53 -6.56 -29.75 14.26
CA ILE A 53 -7.38 -30.93 14.03
C ILE A 53 -7.15 -31.35 12.58
N SER A 54 -6.78 -32.61 12.38
CA SER A 54 -6.52 -33.14 11.04
C SER A 54 -7.34 -34.37 10.74
N GLN A 55 -7.75 -34.49 9.49
CA GLN A 55 -8.18 -35.77 8.92
C GLN A 55 -7.06 -36.28 8.04
N LEU A 56 -6.55 -37.46 8.40
CA LEU A 56 -5.43 -38.09 7.72
C LEU A 56 -5.87 -39.40 7.11
N SER A 57 -5.19 -39.83 6.06
CA SER A 57 -5.15 -41.24 5.68
C SER A 57 -3.72 -41.76 5.82
N TYR A 58 -3.56 -43.09 5.89
CA TYR A 58 -2.25 -43.70 6.07
C TYR A 58 -1.96 -44.87 5.13
N ILE A 59 -0.67 -45.03 4.79
CA ILE A 59 -0.13 -46.10 3.94
C ILE A 59 1.06 -46.77 4.60
N GLY A 60 1.45 -47.93 4.08
CA GLY A 60 2.65 -48.64 4.49
C GLY A 60 3.94 -48.07 3.87
N PRO A 61 5.12 -48.52 4.33
CA PRO A 61 6.42 -48.02 3.90
C PRO A 61 6.78 -48.27 2.43
N SER A 62 6.26 -49.35 1.82
CA SER A 62 6.62 -49.72 0.44
C SER A 62 6.16 -48.71 -0.60
N THR A 63 5.08 -47.97 -0.31
CA THR A 63 4.45 -47.04 -1.27
C THR A 63 4.63 -45.57 -0.86
N LYS A 64 5.57 -45.28 0.04
CA LYS A 64 5.75 -43.93 0.61
C LYS A 64 6.21 -42.87 -0.41
N PHE A 65 6.85 -43.29 -1.50
CA PHE A 65 7.37 -42.40 -2.55
C PHE A 65 6.46 -42.29 -3.77
N ASP A 66 5.47 -43.19 -3.87
CA ASP A 66 4.50 -43.18 -4.97
C ASP A 66 3.53 -41.99 -4.84
N TYR A 67 3.50 -41.34 -3.67
CA TYR A 67 2.60 -40.24 -3.36
C TYR A 67 3.35 -39.15 -2.58
N ILE A 68 3.69 -38.04 -3.26
CA ILE A 68 4.37 -36.90 -2.63
C ILE A 68 3.39 -35.90 -1.99
N LEU A 69 2.12 -35.88 -2.42
CA LEU A 69 1.00 -35.15 -1.82
C LEU A 69 -0.27 -35.69 -2.48
N PRO A 70 -0.97 -36.66 -1.88
CA PRO A 70 -2.23 -37.12 -2.45
C PRO A 70 -3.25 -35.97 -2.35
N LEU A 71 -3.45 -35.29 -3.46
CA LEU A 71 -4.53 -34.33 -3.62
C LEU A 71 -5.87 -35.08 -3.49
N PRO A 72 -6.93 -34.44 -2.98
CA PRO A 72 -8.20 -35.11 -2.65
C PRO A 72 -8.92 -35.81 -3.83
N TRP A 73 -8.45 -35.61 -5.06
CA TRP A 73 -8.95 -36.27 -6.27
C TRP A 73 -8.14 -37.49 -6.72
N TYR A 74 -7.04 -37.85 -6.04
CA TYR A 74 -6.28 -39.05 -6.38
C TYR A 74 -6.94 -40.29 -5.79
N ASN A 75 -7.18 -41.31 -6.64
CA ASN A 75 -7.71 -42.58 -6.20
C ASN A 75 -6.58 -43.43 -5.60
N ILE A 76 -6.59 -43.56 -4.27
CA ILE A 76 -5.58 -44.26 -3.46
C ILE A 76 -5.99 -45.74 -3.26
N THR A 77 -7.05 -46.20 -3.91
CA THR A 77 -7.61 -47.56 -3.74
C THR A 77 -6.69 -48.69 -4.18
N ASP A 78 -5.66 -48.40 -4.98
CA ASP A 78 -4.77 -49.42 -5.56
C ASP A 78 -3.49 -49.65 -4.72
N ILE A 79 -3.45 -49.12 -3.49
CA ILE A 79 -2.26 -49.20 -2.64
C ILE A 79 -2.27 -50.48 -1.81
N ASP A 80 -1.65 -51.52 -2.34
CA ASP A 80 -1.28 -52.71 -1.57
C ASP A 80 0.02 -52.47 -0.79
N SER A 81 -0.06 -51.75 0.32
CA SER A 81 1.05 -51.66 1.28
C SER A 81 0.63 -51.92 2.71
N SER A 82 1.19 -53.00 3.27
CA SER A 82 1.05 -53.32 4.69
C SER A 82 1.75 -52.27 5.55
N SER A 83 1.03 -51.71 6.52
CA SER A 83 1.60 -50.85 7.57
C SER A 83 2.11 -51.62 8.78
N ILE A 84 1.89 -52.94 8.80
CA ILE A 84 2.26 -53.83 9.90
C ILE A 84 3.40 -54.75 9.47
N SER A 85 4.33 -55.02 10.38
CA SER A 85 5.32 -56.08 10.22
C SER A 85 5.13 -57.12 11.30
N THR A 86 5.25 -58.39 10.92
CA THR A 86 4.92 -59.53 11.78
C THR A 86 6.13 -60.44 11.99
N LYS A 87 6.13 -61.20 13.10
CA LYS A 87 7.21 -62.17 13.41
C LYS A 87 7.16 -63.41 12.52
N ILE A 88 6.04 -63.66 11.84
CA ILE A 88 5.78 -64.83 10.98
C ILE A 88 5.80 -64.37 9.51
N LYS A 89 6.47 -65.15 8.64
CA LYS A 89 6.75 -64.80 7.23
C LYS A 89 5.55 -64.90 6.27
N ASN A 90 4.54 -65.71 6.59
CA ASN A 90 3.39 -66.01 5.72
C ASN A 90 2.08 -65.72 6.46
N ILE A 91 1.66 -64.46 6.50
CA ILE A 91 0.40 -64.07 7.13
C ILE A 91 -0.55 -63.57 6.05
N PRO A 92 -1.85 -63.93 6.09
CA PRO A 92 -2.85 -63.29 5.26
C PRO A 92 -2.80 -61.78 5.49
N THR A 93 -2.57 -61.01 4.41
CA THR A 93 -2.94 -59.60 4.38
C THR A 93 -4.38 -59.52 4.88
N LEU A 94 -4.68 -58.77 5.95
CA LEU A 94 -6.08 -58.43 6.21
C LEU A 94 -6.56 -57.74 4.94
N THR A 95 -7.36 -58.42 4.14
CA THR A 95 -7.91 -57.90 2.89
C THR A 95 -8.68 -56.60 3.15
N GLU A 96 -9.26 -56.47 4.35
CA GLU A 96 -9.90 -55.25 4.85
C GLU A 96 -8.94 -54.13 5.29
N LEU A 97 -7.70 -54.44 5.69
CA LEU A 97 -6.63 -53.44 5.83
C LEU A 97 -6.23 -52.88 4.47
N GLY A 98 -6.47 -53.58 3.36
CA GLY A 98 -6.29 -53.07 2.01
C GLY A 98 -7.30 -51.98 1.62
N ASN A 99 -8.45 -51.91 2.28
CA ASN A 99 -9.51 -50.96 1.91
C ASN A 99 -9.21 -49.53 2.41
N TYR A 100 -9.12 -48.58 1.48
CA TYR A 100 -8.88 -47.16 1.77
C TYR A 100 -9.85 -46.55 2.79
N LYS A 101 -11.14 -46.95 2.79
CA LYS A 101 -12.14 -46.41 3.74
C LYS A 101 -11.73 -46.64 5.20
N ASN A 102 -10.98 -47.71 5.45
CA ASN A 102 -10.53 -48.11 6.78
C ASN A 102 -9.16 -47.51 7.14
N ARG A 103 -8.52 -46.79 6.23
CA ARG A 103 -7.20 -46.17 6.41
C ARG A 103 -7.27 -44.71 6.80
N ASN A 104 -8.31 -44.30 7.52
CA ASN A 104 -8.54 -42.92 7.94
C ASN A 104 -8.22 -42.74 9.43
N LEU A 105 -7.46 -41.69 9.75
CA LEU A 105 -7.13 -41.27 11.10
C LEU A 105 -7.71 -39.88 11.37
N MET A 106 -8.01 -39.62 12.64
CA MET A 106 -8.18 -38.28 13.16
C MET A 106 -6.97 -37.91 13.99
N SER A 107 -6.50 -36.66 13.84
CA SER A 107 -5.35 -36.12 14.56
C SER A 107 -5.79 -34.92 15.39
N ILE A 108 -5.29 -34.81 16.62
CA ILE A 108 -5.31 -33.59 17.41
C ILE A 108 -3.85 -33.27 17.78
N GLU A 109 -3.39 -32.09 17.40
CA GLU A 109 -2.07 -31.56 17.75
C GLU A 109 -2.26 -30.28 18.58
N ILE A 110 -1.58 -30.19 19.71
CA ILE A 110 -1.58 -29.02 20.59
C ILE A 110 -0.14 -28.54 20.67
N ASP A 111 0.15 -27.48 19.93
CA ASP A 111 1.42 -26.77 20.00
C ASP A 111 1.42 -25.86 21.22
N LEU A 112 2.51 -25.85 21.97
CA LEU A 112 2.69 -25.07 23.18
C LEU A 112 4.00 -24.26 23.12
N TYR A 113 3.90 -22.98 23.46
CA TYR A 113 5.02 -22.06 23.65
C TYR A 113 6.08 -22.09 22.54
N ARG A 114 5.65 -21.82 21.30
CA ARG A 114 6.60 -21.67 20.18
C ARG A 114 7.20 -20.26 20.21
N TYR A 115 8.50 -20.17 20.47
CA TYR A 115 9.24 -18.91 20.55
C TYR A 115 10.06 -18.65 19.29
N ASN A 116 10.15 -17.39 18.87
CA ASN A 116 10.97 -16.99 17.74
C ASN A 116 12.45 -16.81 18.14
N PHE A 117 13.22 -17.88 17.97
CA PHE A 117 14.65 -17.89 18.35
C PHE A 117 15.51 -17.03 17.41
N LEU A 118 15.12 -16.87 16.15
CA LEU A 118 15.91 -16.12 15.18
C LEU A 118 15.81 -14.60 15.36
N LEU A 119 14.73 -14.11 15.95
CA LEU A 119 14.56 -12.69 16.27
C LEU A 119 15.75 -12.16 17.09
N LYS A 120 16.15 -12.89 18.13
CA LYS A 120 17.23 -12.48 19.04
C LYS A 120 18.61 -12.45 18.36
N LYS A 121 18.83 -13.27 17.33
CA LYS A 121 20.15 -13.43 16.69
C LYS A 121 20.32 -12.55 15.44
N TYR A 122 19.30 -12.47 14.60
CA TYR A 122 19.39 -11.82 13.29
C TYR A 122 18.64 -10.50 13.21
N ASN A 123 17.86 -10.15 14.24
CA ASN A 123 17.09 -8.92 14.34
C ASN A 123 16.40 -8.56 13.00
N GLN A 124 15.46 -9.41 12.57
CA GLN A 124 14.73 -9.29 11.30
C GLN A 124 13.25 -9.63 11.49
N ASN A 125 12.38 -9.14 10.59
CA ASN A 125 10.91 -9.24 10.66
C ASN A 125 10.26 -9.75 9.36
N ILE A 126 11.03 -10.38 8.46
CA ILE A 126 10.52 -10.86 7.16
C ILE A 126 9.95 -12.27 7.32
N ILE A 127 10.75 -13.17 7.89
CA ILE A 127 10.42 -14.58 8.10
C ILE A 127 10.59 -14.88 9.59
N ASP A 128 9.59 -15.47 10.23
CA ASP A 128 9.69 -15.84 11.64
C ASP A 128 9.95 -17.32 11.77
N PHE A 129 10.98 -17.69 12.53
CA PHE A 129 11.27 -19.09 12.84
C PHE A 129 10.92 -19.38 14.29
N LEU A 130 9.82 -20.06 14.51
CA LEU A 130 9.35 -20.40 15.85
C LEU A 130 9.61 -21.86 16.14
N SER A 131 10.14 -22.18 17.33
CA SER A 131 10.20 -23.56 17.82
C SER A 131 9.63 -23.70 19.22
N GLY A 132 9.02 -24.83 19.52
CA GLY A 132 8.39 -25.12 20.80
C GLY A 132 8.08 -26.60 20.96
N PHE A 133 7.22 -26.91 21.92
CA PHE A 133 6.79 -28.29 22.18
C PHE A 133 5.42 -28.54 21.60
N SER A 134 5.13 -29.80 21.27
CA SER A 134 3.82 -30.18 20.80
C SER A 134 3.45 -31.57 21.29
N TYR A 135 2.18 -31.72 21.65
CA TYR A 135 1.55 -33.01 21.87
C TYR A 135 0.68 -33.34 20.66
N ASN A 136 0.86 -34.52 20.10
CA ASN A 136 0.04 -35.00 19.00
C ASN A 136 -0.57 -36.35 19.35
N ARG A 137 -1.86 -36.51 19.04
CA ARG A 137 -2.55 -37.78 19.11
C ARG A 137 -3.19 -38.07 17.77
N ILE A 138 -2.91 -39.26 17.24
CA ILE A 138 -3.64 -39.82 16.09
C ILE A 138 -4.40 -41.08 16.52
N GLU A 139 -5.60 -41.24 15.98
CA GLU A 139 -6.47 -42.38 16.24
C GLU A 139 -7.17 -42.79 14.95
N ALA A 140 -7.22 -44.09 14.67
CA ALA A 140 -8.00 -44.61 13.56
C ALA A 140 -9.50 -44.35 13.77
N ARG A 141 -10.16 -43.84 12.73
CA ARG A 141 -11.58 -43.46 12.78
C ARG A 141 -12.48 -44.68 12.91
N TYR A 142 -12.17 -45.74 12.17
CA TYR A 142 -12.89 -47.00 12.18
C TYR A 142 -11.96 -48.10 12.69
N GLY A 143 -12.49 -48.98 13.53
CA GLY A 143 -11.81 -50.22 13.86
C GLY A 143 -12.10 -51.27 12.80
N ILE A 144 -11.12 -52.12 12.52
CA ILE A 144 -11.28 -53.27 11.64
C ILE A 144 -11.30 -54.50 12.53
N PRO A 145 -12.43 -55.23 12.61
CA PRO A 145 -12.51 -56.44 13.41
C PRO A 145 -11.39 -57.41 13.06
N LEU A 146 -10.79 -58.03 14.08
CA LEU A 146 -9.88 -59.13 13.84
C LEU A 146 -10.66 -60.29 13.23
N PRO A 147 -10.13 -60.96 12.18
CA PRO A 147 -10.83 -62.07 11.56
C PRO A 147 -11.08 -63.17 12.60
N GLN A 148 -12.35 -63.50 12.82
CA GLN A 148 -12.74 -64.62 13.66
C GLN A 148 -12.45 -65.92 12.89
N ASN A 149 -11.79 -66.88 13.53
CA ASN A 149 -11.39 -68.18 12.95
C ASN A 149 -10.15 -68.16 12.02
N LEU A 150 -9.10 -67.42 12.38
CA LEU A 150 -7.81 -67.58 11.72
C LEU A 150 -7.16 -68.92 12.11
N PRO A 151 -6.52 -69.65 11.17
CA PRO A 151 -5.73 -70.83 11.51
C PRO A 151 -4.63 -70.47 12.54
N ASP A 152 -4.36 -71.36 13.49
CA ASP A 152 -3.29 -71.18 14.49
C ASP A 152 -1.92 -70.89 13.85
N SER A 153 -1.70 -71.38 12.63
CA SER A 153 -0.49 -71.14 11.83
C SER A 153 -0.28 -69.68 11.43
N THR A 154 -1.29 -68.82 11.57
CA THR A 154 -1.19 -67.38 11.30
C THR A 154 -0.63 -66.57 12.47
N GLY A 155 -0.57 -67.17 13.67
CA GLY A 155 -0.11 -66.54 14.91
C GLY A 155 -1.09 -65.54 15.53
N TRP A 156 -2.30 -65.42 15.00
CA TRP A 156 -3.39 -64.64 15.56
C TRP A 156 -4.27 -65.51 16.44
N LYS A 157 -4.73 -64.98 17.59
CA LYS A 157 -5.70 -65.66 18.47
C LYS A 157 -6.93 -64.79 18.71
N SER A 158 -8.03 -65.43 19.09
CA SER A 158 -9.27 -64.75 19.46
C SER A 158 -9.06 -63.81 20.66
N THR A 159 -9.94 -62.82 20.77
CA THR A 159 -10.00 -61.95 21.94
C THR A 159 -10.29 -62.79 23.19
N PRO A 160 -9.53 -62.64 24.29
CA PRO A 160 -9.79 -63.35 25.54
C PRO A 160 -11.15 -63.01 26.14
N ASP A 161 -11.80 -63.97 26.79
CA ASP A 161 -13.14 -63.82 27.38
C ASP A 161 -13.24 -62.75 28.48
N ASN A 162 -12.11 -62.38 29.08
CA ASN A 162 -12.03 -61.36 30.14
C ASN A 162 -11.94 -59.92 29.61
N VAL A 163 -11.88 -59.71 28.29
CA VAL A 163 -11.85 -58.38 27.66
C VAL A 163 -13.28 -57.95 27.33
N SER A 164 -13.62 -56.71 27.64
CA SER A 164 -14.91 -56.15 27.24
C SER A 164 -14.98 -55.97 25.72
N GLY A 165 -15.70 -56.89 25.05
CA GLY A 165 -15.94 -56.84 23.61
C GLY A 165 -14.88 -57.55 22.78
N ILE A 166 -14.72 -57.12 21.52
CA ILE A 166 -13.78 -57.75 20.56
C ILE A 166 -12.69 -56.76 20.21
N PHE A 167 -11.43 -57.20 20.15
CA PHE A 167 -10.35 -56.37 19.65
C PHE A 167 -10.51 -56.06 18.16
N GLU A 168 -10.42 -54.78 17.83
CA GLU A 168 -10.36 -54.27 16.47
C GLU A 168 -8.98 -53.66 16.22
N TYR A 169 -8.44 -53.83 15.01
CA TYR A 169 -7.30 -53.05 14.56
C TYR A 169 -7.73 -51.58 14.49
N LYS A 170 -7.23 -50.80 15.45
CA LYS A 170 -7.59 -49.41 15.65
C LYS A 170 -6.40 -48.69 16.29
N PRO A 171 -5.35 -48.40 15.51
CA PRO A 171 -4.14 -47.84 16.05
C PRO A 171 -4.39 -46.48 16.69
N ILE A 172 -3.86 -46.29 17.90
CA ILE A 172 -3.85 -45.03 18.62
C ILE A 172 -2.39 -44.72 18.95
N ILE A 173 -1.91 -43.57 18.53
CA ILE A 173 -0.52 -43.14 18.75
C ILE A 173 -0.53 -41.75 19.37
N GLU A 174 0.14 -41.62 20.50
CA GLU A 174 0.33 -40.40 21.27
C GLU A 174 1.81 -40.04 21.24
N SER A 175 2.11 -38.80 20.88
CA SER A 175 3.45 -38.32 20.60
C SER A 175 3.70 -37.00 21.31
N ILE A 176 4.90 -36.85 21.87
CA ILE A 176 5.40 -35.58 22.40
C ILE A 176 6.72 -35.27 21.71
N GLY A 177 6.89 -34.03 21.27
CA GLY A 177 8.05 -33.67 20.48
C GLY A 177 8.27 -32.19 20.32
N LEU A 178 9.27 -31.88 19.50
CA LEU A 178 9.61 -30.53 19.11
C LEU A 178 8.86 -30.16 17.83
N LYS A 179 8.27 -28.98 17.82
CA LYS A 179 7.65 -28.33 16.66
C LYS A 179 8.52 -27.16 16.24
N SER A 180 8.90 -27.10 14.96
CA SER A 180 9.58 -25.96 14.36
C SER A 180 8.75 -25.43 13.18
N THR A 181 8.67 -24.12 13.05
CA THR A 181 7.86 -23.46 12.00
C THR A 181 8.61 -22.29 11.40
N ILE A 182 8.38 -22.07 10.11
CA ILE A 182 8.81 -20.91 9.35
C ILE A 182 7.55 -20.21 8.88
N THR A 183 7.35 -18.97 9.30
CA THR A 183 6.16 -18.17 8.97
C THR A 183 6.55 -16.96 8.15
N TRP A 184 5.83 -16.74 7.05
CA TRP A 184 5.92 -15.55 6.22
C TRP A 184 4.56 -14.86 6.19
N LYS A 185 4.53 -13.57 6.57
CA LYS A 185 3.34 -12.73 6.60
C LYS A 185 3.47 -11.58 5.60
N PRO A 186 3.17 -11.79 4.30
CA PRO A 186 3.27 -10.75 3.26
C PRO A 186 2.21 -9.63 3.41
N ILE A 187 1.08 -9.96 4.02
CA ILE A 187 -0.06 -9.08 4.18
C ILE A 187 -0.66 -9.20 5.57
N ASN A 188 -1.48 -8.23 5.97
CA ASN A 188 -1.87 -8.07 7.38
C ASN A 188 -2.79 -9.20 7.89
N TYR A 189 -3.60 -9.75 7.00
CA TYR A 189 -4.65 -10.71 7.33
C TYR A 189 -4.36 -12.14 6.88
N PHE A 190 -3.23 -12.39 6.18
CA PHE A 190 -2.79 -13.73 5.80
C PHE A 190 -1.33 -13.98 6.15
N GLN A 191 -1.04 -15.20 6.60
CA GLN A 191 0.31 -15.74 6.72
C GLN A 191 0.39 -17.15 6.14
N PHE A 192 1.59 -17.51 5.68
CA PHE A 192 1.95 -18.84 5.24
C PHE A 192 2.95 -19.43 6.22
N THR A 193 2.66 -20.62 6.72
CA THR A 193 3.48 -21.31 7.72
C THR A 193 3.86 -22.70 7.22
N GLY A 194 5.16 -22.93 7.06
CA GLY A 194 5.72 -24.27 6.91
C GLY A 194 6.17 -24.78 8.27
N GLY A 195 5.88 -26.03 8.60
CA GLY A 195 6.20 -26.60 9.91
C GLY A 195 6.73 -28.01 9.84
N THR A 196 7.55 -28.38 10.82
CA THR A 196 8.03 -29.74 11.05
C THR A 196 7.78 -30.11 12.50
N PHE A 197 7.50 -31.38 12.76
CA PHE A 197 7.43 -31.95 14.09
C PHE A 197 8.24 -33.24 14.12
N LEU A 198 8.96 -33.44 15.22
CA LEU A 198 9.74 -34.63 15.52
C LEU A 198 9.50 -35.01 16.97
N GLY A 199 8.99 -36.21 17.22
CA GLY A 199 8.58 -36.61 18.56
C GLY A 199 8.77 -38.09 18.85
N TYR A 200 8.86 -38.39 20.14
CA TYR A 200 8.76 -39.75 20.67
C TYR A 200 7.29 -40.14 20.75
N SER A 201 6.98 -41.40 20.47
CA SER A 201 5.62 -41.90 20.35
C SER A 201 5.42 -43.18 21.13
N ILE A 202 4.28 -43.26 21.80
CA ILE A 202 3.73 -44.48 22.41
C ILE A 202 2.36 -44.74 21.80
N GLY A 203 1.97 -45.99 21.65
CA GLY A 203 0.66 -46.28 21.07
C GLY A 203 0.27 -47.73 21.20
N SER A 204 -1.01 -48.00 20.94
CA SER A 204 -1.60 -49.33 20.87
C SER A 204 -2.02 -49.63 19.43
N VAL A 205 -1.95 -50.89 19.03
CA VAL A 205 -2.41 -51.32 17.70
C VAL A 205 -3.90 -51.69 17.71
N TYR A 206 -4.38 -52.25 18.82
CA TYR A 206 -5.79 -52.63 18.98
C TYR A 206 -6.52 -51.77 19.99
N LYS A 207 -7.84 -51.72 19.81
CA LYS A 207 -8.81 -51.24 20.79
C LYS A 207 -10.00 -52.18 20.79
N SER A 208 -10.47 -52.62 21.95
CA SER A 208 -11.70 -53.40 22.04
C SER A 208 -12.92 -52.51 21.83
N THR A 209 -14.05 -53.11 21.47
CA THR A 209 -15.34 -52.40 21.41
C THR A 209 -15.77 -51.86 22.78
N GLY A 210 -15.32 -52.47 23.89
CA GLY A 210 -15.46 -51.95 25.26
C GLY A 210 -14.46 -50.87 25.65
N GLY A 211 -13.47 -50.55 24.80
CA GLY A 211 -12.55 -49.43 24.96
C GLY A 211 -11.14 -49.78 25.46
N GLU A 212 -10.86 -51.04 25.73
CA GLU A 212 -9.56 -51.51 26.21
C GLU A 212 -8.51 -51.42 25.09
N ARG A 213 -7.35 -50.83 25.38
CA ARG A 213 -6.24 -50.72 24.41
C ARG A 213 -5.30 -51.91 24.56
N TYR A 214 -4.85 -52.47 23.44
CA TYR A 214 -3.97 -53.63 23.46
C TYR A 214 -2.85 -53.56 22.42
N LEU A 215 -1.80 -54.35 22.66
CA LEU A 215 -0.59 -54.44 21.85
C LEU A 215 0.13 -53.09 21.78
N PHE A 216 0.71 -52.70 22.90
CA PHE A 216 1.42 -51.44 23.03
C PHE A 216 2.81 -51.50 22.40
N GLY A 217 3.24 -50.37 21.86
CA GLY A 217 4.61 -50.18 21.47
C GLY A 217 5.06 -48.73 21.48
N ALA A 218 6.36 -48.57 21.30
CA ALA A 218 7.02 -47.28 21.30
C ALA A 218 7.90 -47.06 20.07
N GLY A 219 8.12 -45.80 19.74
CA GLY A 219 9.06 -45.36 18.73
C GLY A 219 8.94 -43.86 18.45
N ASN A 220 8.89 -43.46 17.19
CA ASN A 220 9.02 -42.06 16.79
C ASN A 220 7.95 -41.63 15.78
N ARG A 221 7.65 -40.34 15.78
CA ARG A 221 6.76 -39.68 14.83
C ARG A 221 7.45 -38.46 14.23
N TRP A 222 7.14 -38.20 12.97
CA TRP A 222 7.50 -36.98 12.28
C TRP A 222 6.32 -36.51 11.41
N ASN A 223 6.16 -35.21 11.24
CA ASN A 223 5.28 -34.63 10.21
C ASN A 223 5.83 -33.28 9.71
N VAL A 224 5.49 -32.98 8.47
CA VAL A 224 5.68 -31.70 7.80
C VAL A 224 4.31 -31.15 7.45
N SER A 225 4.09 -29.86 7.67
CA SER A 225 2.82 -29.19 7.40
C SER A 225 3.03 -27.89 6.64
N LEU A 226 2.12 -27.58 5.72
CA LEU A 226 2.00 -26.29 5.06
C LEU A 226 0.61 -25.71 5.36
N ILE A 227 0.56 -24.54 5.98
CA ILE A 227 -0.67 -23.93 6.49
C ILE A 227 -0.77 -22.51 5.99
N THR A 228 -1.91 -22.15 5.43
CA THR A 228 -2.30 -20.77 5.16
C THR A 228 -3.24 -20.33 6.28
N SER A 229 -2.93 -19.23 6.96
CA SER A 229 -3.72 -18.75 8.10
C SER A 229 -4.29 -17.37 7.88
N LEU A 230 -5.58 -17.20 8.20
CA LEU A 230 -6.21 -15.91 8.39
C LEU A 230 -5.82 -15.35 9.77
N ILE A 231 -5.51 -14.05 9.83
CA ILE A 231 -5.14 -13.36 11.06
C ILE A 231 -6.20 -12.31 11.39
N ILE A 232 -6.75 -12.40 12.60
CA ILE A 232 -7.65 -11.39 13.15
C ILE A 232 -6.89 -10.64 14.26
N GLU A 233 -6.51 -9.41 13.96
CA GLU A 233 -5.84 -8.53 14.92
C GLU A 233 -6.86 -8.03 15.96
N ASN A 234 -6.52 -8.14 17.24
CA ASN A 234 -7.32 -7.59 18.33
C ASN A 234 -6.72 -6.26 18.78
N PRO A 235 -7.39 -5.11 18.53
CA PRO A 235 -6.84 -3.79 18.84
C PRO A 235 -6.67 -3.55 20.36
N ASP A 236 -7.46 -4.21 21.21
CA ASP A 236 -7.49 -3.98 22.66
C ASP A 236 -6.56 -4.92 23.45
N LYS A 237 -5.97 -5.91 22.77
CA LYS A 237 -5.09 -6.91 23.38
C LYS A 237 -3.75 -6.92 22.67
N ASN A 238 -2.76 -7.63 23.20
CA ASN A 238 -1.41 -7.74 22.61
C ASN A 238 -1.21 -9.02 21.77
N PHE A 239 -2.29 -9.75 21.46
CA PHE A 239 -2.25 -10.97 20.66
C PHE A 239 -3.24 -10.90 19.49
N ASN A 240 -3.01 -11.73 18.48
CA ASN A 240 -3.85 -11.94 17.32
C ASN A 240 -4.43 -13.34 17.36
N TYR A 241 -5.63 -13.51 16.82
CA TYR A 241 -6.18 -14.84 16.56
C TYR A 241 -5.70 -15.34 15.20
N ILE A 242 -5.32 -16.61 15.12
CA ILE A 242 -4.92 -17.27 13.89
C ILE A 242 -5.89 -18.42 13.59
N PHE A 243 -6.34 -18.50 12.33
CA PHE A 243 -7.18 -19.58 11.81
C PHE A 243 -6.53 -20.16 10.57
N GLY A 244 -5.97 -21.36 10.70
CA GLY A 244 -5.21 -22.04 9.65
C GLY A 244 -6.02 -23.09 8.91
N PHE A 245 -5.76 -23.21 7.61
CA PHE A 245 -6.11 -24.38 6.82
C PHE A 245 -4.87 -24.83 6.04
N GLY A 246 -4.62 -26.13 6.01
CA GLY A 246 -3.40 -26.64 5.43
C GLY A 246 -3.40 -28.11 5.14
N PHE A 247 -2.24 -28.58 4.69
CA PHE A 247 -1.95 -29.98 4.46
C PHE A 247 -0.83 -30.44 5.37
N GLU A 248 -0.85 -31.70 5.76
CA GLU A 248 0.26 -32.33 6.44
C GLU A 248 0.58 -33.72 5.88
N SER A 249 1.86 -34.07 5.94
CA SER A 249 2.39 -35.38 5.59
C SER A 249 3.41 -35.81 6.64
N GLY A 250 3.49 -37.09 6.94
CA GLY A 250 4.33 -37.56 8.02
C GLY A 250 4.40 -39.07 8.14
N GLY A 251 4.85 -39.55 9.28
CA GLY A 251 4.79 -40.95 9.62
C GLY A 251 5.04 -41.23 11.10
N ALA A 252 4.56 -42.38 11.54
CA ALA A 252 4.79 -42.90 12.88
C ALA A 252 5.30 -44.34 12.80
N LYS A 253 6.32 -44.63 13.59
CA LYS A 253 6.99 -45.94 13.66
C LYS A 253 7.00 -46.41 15.10
N LEU A 254 6.24 -47.47 15.39
CA LEU A 254 6.33 -48.22 16.65
C LEU A 254 7.15 -49.48 16.38
N ASN A 255 8.39 -49.49 16.83
CA ASN A 255 9.34 -50.58 16.55
C ASN A 255 9.51 -51.55 17.72
N LYS A 256 9.02 -51.17 18.91
CA LYS A 256 9.09 -51.95 20.14
C LYS A 256 7.69 -52.37 20.56
N ILE A 257 7.06 -53.25 19.77
CA ILE A 257 5.74 -53.80 20.09
C ILE A 257 5.92 -55.12 20.84
N ASN A 258 5.31 -55.22 22.02
CA ASN A 258 5.37 -56.40 22.88
C ASN A 258 3.98 -56.98 23.09
N ASP A 259 3.83 -58.27 22.79
CA ASP A 259 2.59 -59.05 22.92
C ASP A 259 2.74 -60.04 24.10
N ASN A 260 2.92 -59.50 25.32
CA ASN A 260 3.28 -60.31 26.49
C ASN A 260 2.09 -60.71 27.35
N GLU A 261 0.96 -60.01 27.25
CA GLU A 261 -0.19 -60.19 28.14
C GLU A 261 -1.11 -61.30 27.66
N TYR A 262 -1.56 -61.25 26.40
CA TYR A 262 -2.48 -62.24 25.83
C TYR A 262 -1.84 -63.11 24.73
N GLY A 263 -0.74 -62.66 24.10
CA GLY A 263 -0.05 -63.44 23.07
C GLY A 263 -0.95 -63.72 21.86
N ILE A 264 -1.79 -62.75 21.47
CA ILE A 264 -2.86 -62.89 20.46
C ILE A 264 -2.47 -62.34 19.09
N SER A 265 -1.32 -61.67 18.96
CA SER A 265 -0.95 -60.97 17.73
C SER A 265 0.50 -61.21 17.29
N PRO A 266 0.73 -61.58 16.02
CA PRO A 266 2.07 -61.73 15.48
C PRO A 266 2.73 -60.39 15.12
N ILE A 267 2.03 -59.25 15.31
CA ILE A 267 2.55 -57.92 14.98
C ILE A 267 3.74 -57.56 15.89
N SER A 268 4.83 -57.15 15.25
CA SER A 268 6.07 -56.72 15.91
C SER A 268 6.43 -55.27 15.65
N LYS A 269 5.92 -54.68 14.56
CA LYS A 269 6.13 -53.28 14.22
C LYS A 269 4.90 -52.68 13.53
N LEU A 270 4.66 -51.40 13.80
CA LEU A 270 3.70 -50.56 13.09
C LEU A 270 4.47 -49.42 12.43
N ASN A 271 4.34 -49.27 11.11
CA ASN A 271 4.98 -48.22 10.34
C ASN A 271 3.95 -47.61 9.39
N ILE A 272 3.42 -46.46 9.78
CA ILE A 272 2.42 -45.72 9.02
C ILE A 272 3.04 -44.45 8.45
N TYR A 273 2.71 -44.15 7.20
CA TYR A 273 2.96 -42.86 6.56
C TYR A 273 1.62 -42.17 6.37
N THR A 274 1.49 -40.95 6.88
CA THR A 274 0.22 -40.22 6.94
C THR A 274 0.22 -39.05 5.98
N TYR A 275 -0.94 -38.71 5.44
CA TYR A 275 -1.17 -37.50 4.67
C TYR A 275 -2.59 -37.01 4.90
N GLY A 276 -2.82 -35.71 4.80
CA GLY A 276 -4.18 -35.18 4.84
C GLY A 276 -4.22 -33.68 5.02
N TRP A 277 -5.40 -33.20 5.38
CA TRP A 277 -5.68 -31.79 5.59
C TRP A 277 -5.87 -31.51 7.08
N ASN A 278 -5.59 -30.27 7.46
CA ASN A 278 -5.71 -29.80 8.83
C ASN A 278 -6.37 -28.43 8.89
N PHE A 279 -7.06 -28.22 10.00
CA PHE A 279 -7.58 -26.94 10.43
C PHE A 279 -6.91 -26.58 11.75
N SER A 280 -6.49 -25.32 11.92
CA SER A 280 -5.88 -24.87 13.16
C SER A 280 -6.47 -23.58 13.69
N ILE A 281 -6.50 -23.45 15.02
CA ILE A 281 -6.85 -22.22 15.72
C ILE A 281 -5.77 -21.93 16.75
N GLY A 282 -5.41 -20.68 16.94
CA GLY A 282 -4.41 -20.34 17.94
C GLY A 282 -4.33 -18.86 18.26
N LEU A 283 -3.39 -18.53 19.12
CA LEU A 283 -3.03 -17.17 19.47
C LEU A 283 -1.59 -16.86 19.04
N GLN A 284 -1.35 -15.61 18.65
CA GLN A 284 -0.02 -15.17 18.20
C GLN A 284 0.29 -13.77 18.72
N TYR A 285 1.43 -13.61 19.38
CA TYR A 285 1.97 -12.33 19.81
C TYR A 285 2.94 -11.76 18.77
N GLY A 286 2.91 -10.45 18.57
CA GLY A 286 3.65 -9.78 17.51
C GLY A 286 3.03 -10.00 16.13
N GLY A 287 3.81 -9.79 15.06
CA GLY A 287 3.31 -9.90 13.69
C GLY A 287 2.39 -8.76 13.25
N ARG A 288 2.20 -7.72 14.06
CA ARG A 288 1.26 -6.63 13.80
C ARG A 288 1.84 -5.56 12.92
N ARG A 289 0.98 -4.82 12.23
CA ARG A 289 1.40 -3.64 11.49
C ARG A 289 1.92 -2.56 12.42
N THR A 290 2.95 -1.87 11.98
CA THR A 290 3.43 -0.66 12.67
C THR A 290 3.05 0.60 11.89
N THR A 291 3.33 1.77 12.47
CA THR A 291 3.27 3.04 11.73
C THR A 291 4.24 3.08 10.55
N GLY A 292 5.31 2.26 10.56
CA GLY A 292 6.23 2.12 9.45
C GLY A 292 5.55 1.52 8.21
N ASP A 293 4.64 0.57 8.38
CA ASP A 293 3.87 0.00 7.28
C ASP A 293 2.91 1.02 6.66
N LYS A 294 2.39 1.94 7.48
CA LYS A 294 1.57 3.06 7.02
C LYS A 294 2.43 4.07 6.25
N GLY A 295 3.65 4.34 6.70
CA GLY A 295 4.61 5.19 6.00
C GLY A 295 5.01 4.60 4.65
N PHE A 296 5.37 3.31 4.62
CA PHE A 296 5.72 2.63 3.36
C PHE A 296 4.57 2.62 2.36
N ARG A 297 3.32 2.47 2.81
CA ARG A 297 2.15 2.61 1.93
C ARG A 297 2.06 3.99 1.30
N ARG A 298 2.34 5.06 2.05
CA ARG A 298 2.33 6.42 1.52
C ARG A 298 3.44 6.64 0.48
N ILE A 299 4.60 6.01 0.65
CA ILE A 299 5.66 5.99 -0.38
C ILE A 299 5.13 5.37 -1.68
N ILE A 300 4.46 4.21 -1.60
CA ILE A 300 3.87 3.54 -2.76
C ILE A 300 2.82 4.42 -3.44
N GLU A 301 2.12 5.26 -2.68
CA GLU A 301 1.10 6.21 -3.14
C GLU A 301 1.68 7.58 -3.52
N ASP A 302 3.01 7.71 -3.61
CA ASP A 302 3.76 8.94 -3.89
C ASP A 302 3.46 10.14 -2.96
N ASP A 303 2.92 9.84 -1.77
CA ASP A 303 2.75 10.80 -0.69
C ASP A 303 3.97 10.81 0.23
N TYR A 304 5.07 11.36 -0.28
CA TYR A 304 6.36 11.39 0.43
C TYR A 304 6.32 12.25 1.70
N ILE A 305 5.61 13.38 1.69
CA ILE A 305 5.44 14.23 2.89
C ILE A 305 4.74 13.43 3.99
N GLY A 306 3.62 12.77 3.67
CA GLY A 306 2.93 11.92 4.63
C GLY A 306 3.74 10.69 5.03
N ALA A 307 4.54 10.14 4.12
CA ALA A 307 5.45 9.02 4.42
C ALA A 307 6.51 9.41 5.46
N ILE A 308 7.15 10.57 5.33
CA ILE A 308 8.13 11.09 6.28
C ILE A 308 7.53 11.20 7.68
N GLU A 309 6.32 11.76 7.79
CA GLU A 309 5.62 11.88 9.07
C GLU A 309 5.44 10.50 9.76
N ARG A 310 4.95 9.51 9.00
CA ARG A 310 4.65 8.17 9.52
C ARG A 310 5.91 7.35 9.82
N LEU A 311 6.92 7.43 8.95
CA LEU A 311 8.21 6.80 9.19
C LEU A 311 8.94 7.44 10.37
N GLY A 312 8.86 8.77 10.53
CA GLY A 312 9.40 9.48 11.69
C GLY A 312 8.75 9.04 13.00
N GLN A 313 7.42 8.89 13.02
CA GLN A 313 6.71 8.28 14.15
C GLN A 313 7.21 6.86 14.43
N PHE A 314 7.37 6.04 13.40
CA PHE A 314 7.90 4.68 13.54
C PHE A 314 9.30 4.66 14.17
N VAL A 315 10.24 5.46 13.66
CA VAL A 315 11.61 5.57 14.18
C VAL A 315 11.62 6.01 15.65
N ARG A 316 10.74 6.96 16.03
CA ARG A 316 10.64 7.47 17.40
C ARG A 316 10.11 6.44 18.39
N PHE A 317 9.05 5.72 18.03
CA PHE A 317 8.33 4.83 18.95
C PHE A 317 8.78 3.37 18.89
N ASN A 318 9.58 2.97 17.90
CA ASN A 318 10.02 1.59 17.69
C ASN A 318 11.55 1.50 17.57
N SER A 319 12.30 2.19 18.43
CA SER A 319 13.75 2.37 18.30
C SER A 319 14.57 1.07 18.29
N SER A 320 14.05 -0.01 18.87
CA SER A 320 14.66 -1.36 18.88
C SER A 320 14.28 -2.22 17.67
N HIS A 321 13.36 -1.75 16.82
CA HIS A 321 12.83 -2.57 15.73
C HIS A 321 13.89 -2.85 14.65
N PRO A 322 13.96 -4.09 14.11
CA PRO A 322 14.85 -4.49 13.01
C PRO A 322 15.04 -3.50 11.86
N LYS A 323 13.96 -2.78 11.54
CA LYS A 323 13.82 -1.93 10.36
C LYS A 323 13.99 -0.43 10.61
N VAL A 324 14.42 0.00 11.80
CA VAL A 324 14.60 1.44 12.10
C VAL A 324 15.57 2.12 11.14
N ASN A 325 16.72 1.49 10.87
CA ASN A 325 17.71 2.07 9.95
C ASN A 325 17.20 2.11 8.52
N GLU A 326 16.37 1.14 8.11
CA GLU A 326 15.72 1.17 6.81
C GLU A 326 14.68 2.28 6.71
N ALA A 327 13.89 2.52 7.77
CA ALA A 327 12.96 3.63 7.83
C ALA A 327 13.66 5.00 7.70
N LYS A 328 14.81 5.18 8.36
CA LYS A 328 15.64 6.39 8.24
C LYS A 328 16.11 6.62 6.79
N LYS A 329 16.61 5.58 6.13
CA LYS A 329 16.98 5.65 4.70
C LYS A 329 15.80 6.00 3.81
N LEU A 330 14.62 5.44 4.06
CA LEU A 330 13.42 5.78 3.30
C LEU A 330 12.98 7.23 3.53
N ILE A 331 13.17 7.79 4.73
CA ILE A 331 12.91 9.20 5.00
C ILE A 331 13.80 10.08 4.12
N GLU A 332 15.11 9.80 4.06
CA GLU A 332 16.05 10.55 3.21
C GLU A 332 15.65 10.50 1.72
N ILE A 333 15.25 9.31 1.23
CA ILE A 333 14.74 9.16 -0.15
C ILE A 333 13.47 9.98 -0.35
N CYS A 334 12.54 9.96 0.60
CA CYS A 334 11.30 10.73 0.51
C CYS A 334 11.58 12.23 0.47
N GLU A 335 12.53 12.72 1.27
CA GLU A 335 12.93 14.13 1.28
C GLU A 335 13.42 14.59 -0.10
N ASP A 336 14.23 13.77 -0.78
CA ASP A 336 14.68 14.07 -2.15
C ASP A 336 13.54 13.98 -3.19
N LYS A 337 12.45 13.27 -2.87
CA LYS A 337 11.28 13.10 -3.74
C LYS A 337 10.16 14.12 -3.49
N ILE A 338 10.22 14.94 -2.44
CA ILE A 338 9.20 15.96 -2.12
C ILE A 338 8.92 16.88 -3.32
N SER A 339 9.95 17.33 -4.03
CA SER A 339 9.75 18.25 -5.16
C SER A 339 9.01 17.61 -6.35
N TYR A 340 9.11 16.29 -6.52
CA TYR A 340 8.32 15.57 -7.52
C TYR A 340 6.85 15.49 -7.11
N GLN A 341 6.57 15.19 -5.83
CA GLN A 341 5.21 15.24 -5.30
C GLN A 341 4.62 16.65 -5.43
N ALA A 342 5.40 17.69 -5.15
CA ALA A 342 4.97 19.07 -5.34
C ALA A 342 4.63 19.38 -6.81
N TYR A 343 5.45 18.95 -7.76
CA TYR A 343 5.15 19.12 -9.18
C TYR A 343 3.84 18.39 -9.57
N SER A 344 3.69 17.12 -9.17
CA SER A 344 2.48 16.32 -9.43
C SER A 344 1.22 16.96 -8.84
N ASN A 345 1.28 17.41 -7.58
CA ASN A 345 0.19 18.16 -6.93
C ASN A 345 -0.16 19.44 -7.70
N GLY A 346 0.85 20.16 -8.20
CA GLY A 346 0.67 21.36 -9.01
C GLY A 346 -0.03 21.09 -10.34
N MET A 347 0.32 19.98 -11.00
CA MET A 347 -0.32 19.54 -12.25
C MET A 347 -1.75 19.04 -12.03
N ASN A 348 -2.00 18.30 -10.95
CA ASN A 348 -3.35 17.84 -10.60
C ASN A 348 -4.28 19.02 -10.30
N ALA A 349 -3.81 20.02 -9.53
CA ALA A 349 -4.55 21.25 -9.28
C ALA A 349 -4.84 22.01 -10.59
N LEU A 350 -3.88 22.04 -11.53
CA LEU A 350 -4.07 22.66 -12.84
C LEU A 350 -5.17 21.96 -13.65
N ASN A 351 -5.19 20.63 -13.64
CA ASN A 351 -6.17 19.82 -14.39
C ASN A 351 -7.62 20.06 -13.91
N ILE A 352 -7.81 20.38 -12.63
CA ILE A 352 -9.13 20.73 -12.07
C ILE A 352 -9.41 22.24 -12.08
N ASN A 353 -8.60 23.03 -12.79
CA ASN A 353 -8.67 24.49 -12.89
C ASN A 353 -8.47 25.26 -11.57
N ASP A 354 -7.83 24.65 -10.58
CA ASP A 354 -7.42 25.32 -9.34
C ASP A 354 -6.03 25.97 -9.53
N LEU A 355 -6.04 27.14 -10.17
CA LEU A 355 -4.82 27.88 -10.49
C LEU A 355 -4.04 28.31 -9.23
N SER A 356 -4.74 28.62 -8.13
CA SER A 356 -4.08 29.11 -6.91
C SER A 356 -3.24 28.00 -6.28
N ASN A 357 -3.84 26.82 -6.09
CA ASN A 357 -3.11 25.66 -5.58
C ASN A 357 -2.06 25.15 -6.57
N SER A 358 -2.34 25.19 -7.87
CA SER A 358 -1.37 24.83 -8.90
C SER A 358 -0.10 25.67 -8.79
N VAL A 359 -0.23 27.00 -8.76
CA VAL A 359 0.91 27.92 -8.64
C VAL A 359 1.64 27.71 -7.32
N TYR A 360 0.92 27.52 -6.21
CA TYR A 360 1.53 27.25 -4.91
C TYR A 360 2.45 26.03 -4.96
N TRP A 361 1.95 24.89 -5.45
CA TRP A 361 2.70 23.64 -5.50
C TRP A 361 3.83 23.67 -6.53
N LEU A 362 3.60 24.24 -7.71
CA LEU A 362 4.66 24.40 -8.73
C LEU A 362 5.80 25.29 -8.23
N LYS A 363 5.52 26.29 -7.39
CA LYS A 363 6.57 27.06 -6.73
C LYS A 363 7.38 26.24 -5.74
N GLN A 364 6.74 25.38 -4.94
CA GLN A 364 7.48 24.46 -4.07
C GLN A 364 8.39 23.53 -4.90
N ALA A 365 7.95 23.12 -6.09
CA ALA A 365 8.76 22.31 -7.00
C ALA A 365 9.97 23.07 -7.60
N LEU A 366 10.01 24.41 -7.58
CA LEU A 366 11.19 25.19 -8.03
C LEU A 366 12.39 25.09 -7.09
N GLU A 367 12.14 24.73 -5.83
CA GLU A 367 13.18 24.48 -4.81
C GLU A 367 13.81 23.09 -4.97
N ALA A 368 13.45 22.33 -6.03
CA ALA A 368 14.04 21.03 -6.31
C ALA A 368 15.55 21.09 -6.48
N LYS A 369 16.25 20.12 -5.86
CA LYS A 369 17.65 19.83 -6.17
C LYS A 369 17.80 19.32 -7.62
N ASN A 370 16.81 18.58 -8.13
CA ASN A 370 16.85 18.07 -9.50
C ASN A 370 16.53 19.19 -10.54
N PRO A 371 17.47 19.50 -11.46
CA PRO A 371 17.26 20.53 -12.49
C PRO A 371 16.08 20.26 -13.42
N ASN A 372 15.74 18.99 -13.69
CA ASN A 372 14.64 18.63 -14.59
C ASN A 372 13.30 19.03 -14.00
N VAL A 373 13.04 18.69 -12.72
CA VAL A 373 11.79 19.07 -12.01
C VAL A 373 11.66 20.59 -11.95
N LYS A 374 12.76 21.28 -11.63
CA LYS A 374 12.80 22.75 -11.62
C LYS A 374 12.46 23.35 -13.00
N THR A 375 13.00 22.76 -14.07
CA THR A 375 12.75 23.19 -15.45
C THR A 375 11.28 22.97 -15.84
N LEU A 376 10.71 21.80 -15.53
CA LEU A 376 9.31 21.49 -15.79
C LEU A 376 8.36 22.42 -15.01
N ALA A 377 8.60 22.61 -13.72
CA ALA A 377 7.81 23.52 -12.88
C ALA A 377 7.86 24.96 -13.41
N LYS A 378 9.05 25.45 -13.77
CA LYS A 378 9.23 26.77 -14.37
C LYS A 378 8.49 26.90 -15.70
N TYR A 379 8.58 25.91 -16.57
CA TYR A 379 7.88 25.90 -17.84
C TYR A 379 6.35 26.00 -17.66
N GLN A 380 5.78 25.27 -16.71
CA GLN A 380 4.34 25.31 -16.45
C GLN A 380 3.91 26.66 -15.87
N LEU A 381 4.68 27.23 -14.93
CA LEU A 381 4.44 28.57 -14.40
C LEU A 381 4.50 29.65 -15.50
N ASP A 382 5.48 29.56 -16.40
CA ASP A 382 5.61 30.41 -17.59
C ASP A 382 4.39 30.27 -18.52
N LYS A 383 3.90 29.05 -18.72
CA LYS A 383 2.70 28.77 -19.54
C LYS A 383 1.44 29.34 -18.90
N ILE A 384 1.25 29.19 -17.58
CA ILE A 384 0.14 29.79 -16.84
C ILE A 384 0.19 31.32 -16.96
N ALA A 385 1.37 31.93 -16.79
CA ALA A 385 1.56 33.37 -16.94
C ALA A 385 1.17 33.85 -18.34
N ARG A 386 1.71 33.22 -19.39
CA ARG A 386 1.44 33.57 -20.78
C ARG A 386 -0.05 33.44 -21.13
N THR A 387 -0.66 32.30 -20.79
CA THR A 387 -2.08 32.05 -21.07
C THR A 387 -3.00 33.02 -20.32
N THR A 388 -2.64 33.41 -19.10
CA THR A 388 -3.36 34.44 -18.34
C THR A 388 -3.28 35.81 -19.03
N ILE A 389 -2.08 36.20 -19.48
CA ILE A 389 -1.87 37.44 -20.25
C ILE A 389 -2.72 37.43 -21.52
N ASP A 390 -2.62 36.36 -22.31
CA ASP A 390 -3.34 36.23 -23.59
C ASP A 390 -4.85 36.27 -23.38
N SER A 391 -5.36 35.60 -22.34
CA SER A 391 -6.78 35.60 -22.00
C SER A 391 -7.30 37.00 -21.68
N VAL A 392 -6.59 37.76 -20.84
CA VAL A 392 -6.96 39.15 -20.52
C VAL A 392 -6.88 40.03 -21.76
N LYS A 393 -5.80 39.91 -22.54
CA LYS A 393 -5.58 40.73 -23.74
C LYS A 393 -6.68 40.53 -24.79
N ASN A 394 -7.06 39.28 -25.05
CA ASN A 394 -8.04 38.96 -26.09
C ASN A 394 -9.49 39.26 -25.68
N ASN A 395 -9.76 39.31 -24.37
CA ASN A 395 -11.11 39.50 -23.84
C ASN A 395 -11.29 40.84 -23.09
N LEU A 396 -10.38 41.79 -23.27
CA LEU A 396 -10.39 43.05 -22.53
C LEU A 396 -11.70 43.85 -22.70
N ASN A 397 -12.38 43.69 -23.84
CA ASN A 397 -13.68 44.33 -24.11
C ASN A 397 -14.87 43.64 -23.42
N TYR A 398 -14.69 42.40 -22.96
CA TYR A 398 -15.76 41.58 -22.37
C TYR A 398 -15.60 41.38 -20.86
N ILE A 399 -14.41 41.65 -20.31
CA ILE A 399 -14.11 41.54 -18.88
C ILE A 399 -14.18 42.93 -18.24
N PRO A 400 -14.82 43.09 -17.06
CA PRO A 400 -14.72 44.33 -16.30
C PRO A 400 -13.26 44.72 -16.05
N LEU A 401 -12.89 45.98 -16.36
CA LEU A 401 -11.48 46.42 -16.29
C LEU A 401 -10.85 46.26 -14.90
N ILE A 402 -11.64 46.29 -13.83
CA ILE A 402 -11.19 46.05 -12.45
C ILE A 402 -10.77 44.58 -12.27
N ASP A 403 -11.53 43.64 -12.81
CA ASP A 403 -11.22 42.21 -12.74
C ASP A 403 -10.00 41.89 -13.62
N ALA A 404 -9.94 42.47 -14.82
CA ALA A 404 -8.76 42.37 -15.70
C ALA A 404 -7.49 42.86 -14.99
N GLU A 405 -7.56 43.98 -14.26
CA GLU A 405 -6.46 44.50 -13.47
C GLU A 405 -6.03 43.54 -12.35
N LYS A 406 -7.00 42.95 -11.64
CA LYS A 406 -6.73 41.99 -10.57
C LYS A 406 -6.04 40.73 -11.11
N ILE A 407 -6.52 40.21 -12.24
CA ILE A 407 -5.96 39.02 -12.89
C ILE A 407 -4.51 39.31 -13.33
N ILE A 408 -4.27 40.42 -14.04
CA ILE A 408 -2.94 40.72 -14.58
C ILE A 408 -1.91 40.98 -13.47
N LYS A 409 -2.33 41.55 -12.34
CA LYS A 409 -1.45 41.78 -11.18
C LYS A 409 -0.90 40.47 -10.62
N ASN A 410 -1.67 39.38 -10.67
CA ASN A 410 -1.22 38.08 -10.18
C ASN A 410 -0.18 37.41 -11.09
N VAL A 411 -0.05 37.82 -12.36
CA VAL A 411 0.89 37.18 -13.30
C VAL A 411 2.34 37.27 -12.85
N LYS A 412 2.73 38.35 -12.15
CA LYS A 412 4.06 38.47 -11.56
C LYS A 412 4.35 37.41 -10.50
N ASN A 413 3.31 36.94 -9.82
CA ASN A 413 3.43 35.82 -8.89
C ASN A 413 3.59 34.50 -9.62
N TYR A 414 3.26 34.40 -10.91
CA TYR A 414 3.38 33.16 -11.67
C TYR A 414 4.78 33.06 -12.29
N SER A 415 5.24 34.11 -12.98
CA SER A 415 6.52 34.10 -13.69
C SER A 415 7.18 35.48 -13.77
N ASP A 416 8.46 35.53 -13.37
CA ASP A 416 9.29 36.73 -13.52
C ASP A 416 9.51 37.09 -15.00
N LYS A 417 9.62 36.08 -15.88
CA LYS A 417 9.86 36.27 -17.32
C LYS A 417 8.74 37.09 -17.98
N TYR A 418 7.50 36.88 -17.53
CA TYR A 418 6.31 37.53 -18.09
C TYR A 418 5.88 38.79 -17.34
N SER A 419 6.60 39.18 -16.28
CA SER A 419 6.31 40.37 -15.47
C SER A 419 6.25 41.66 -16.29
N ALA A 420 7.21 41.86 -17.20
CA ALA A 420 7.26 43.04 -18.06
C ALA A 420 6.12 43.09 -19.09
N GLU A 421 5.66 41.94 -19.58
CA GLU A 421 4.52 41.87 -20.50
C GLU A 421 3.20 42.12 -19.77
N ALA A 422 3.04 41.55 -18.57
CA ALA A 422 1.92 41.86 -17.68
C ALA A 422 1.83 43.36 -17.35
N ASP A 423 2.95 44.04 -17.13
CA ASP A 423 2.98 45.49 -16.93
C ASP A 423 2.48 46.27 -18.15
N ILE A 424 2.81 45.82 -19.37
CA ILE A 424 2.27 46.43 -20.60
C ILE A 424 0.74 46.28 -20.66
N ILE A 425 0.22 45.08 -20.42
CA ILE A 425 -1.23 44.84 -20.42
C ILE A 425 -1.93 45.63 -19.31
N LYS A 426 -1.33 45.71 -18.12
CA LYS A 426 -1.83 46.53 -17.04
C LYS A 426 -1.91 48.02 -17.42
N GLY A 427 -0.87 48.53 -18.10
CA GLY A 427 -0.92 49.89 -18.65
C GLY A 427 -2.01 50.06 -19.72
N GLN A 428 -2.25 49.06 -20.57
CA GLN A 428 -3.37 49.09 -21.53
C GLN A 428 -4.74 49.10 -20.84
N ILE A 429 -4.91 48.38 -19.73
CA ILE A 429 -6.12 48.45 -18.89
C ILE A 429 -6.33 49.87 -18.37
N TYR A 430 -5.28 50.54 -17.89
CA TYR A 430 -5.37 51.93 -17.45
C TYR A 430 -5.69 52.90 -18.59
N LEU A 431 -5.15 52.69 -19.79
CA LEU A 431 -5.56 53.45 -20.97
C LEU A 431 -7.05 53.28 -21.26
N ALA A 432 -7.58 52.06 -21.21
CA ALA A 432 -9.00 51.80 -21.41
C ALA A 432 -9.88 52.44 -20.32
N GLN A 433 -9.46 52.39 -19.05
CA GLN A 433 -10.13 53.09 -17.95
C GLN A 433 -10.14 54.61 -18.20
N GLY A 434 -9.02 55.18 -18.66
CA GLY A 434 -8.92 56.58 -19.05
C GLY A 434 -9.88 56.93 -20.18
N ASP A 435 -9.97 56.11 -21.22
CA ASP A 435 -10.88 56.34 -22.35
C ASP A 435 -12.35 56.37 -21.94
N ILE A 436 -12.76 55.53 -20.98
CA ILE A 436 -14.12 55.57 -20.42
C ILE A 436 -14.36 56.88 -19.66
N LEU A 437 -13.39 57.31 -18.84
CA LEU A 437 -13.46 58.58 -18.10
C LEU A 437 -13.51 59.78 -19.03
N LEU A 438 -12.71 59.78 -20.10
CA LEU A 438 -12.71 60.80 -21.14
C LEU A 438 -14.09 60.92 -21.81
N LYS A 439 -14.69 59.79 -22.21
CA LYS A 439 -16.04 59.76 -22.80
C LYS A 439 -17.11 60.30 -21.86
N ASN A 440 -16.94 60.12 -20.55
CA ASN A 440 -17.83 60.63 -19.52
C ASN A 440 -17.46 62.07 -19.06
N GLU A 441 -16.64 62.78 -19.84
CA GLU A 441 -16.18 64.15 -19.57
C GLU A 441 -15.39 64.32 -18.25
N GLN A 442 -14.83 63.24 -17.70
CA GLN A 442 -14.02 63.27 -16.47
C GLN A 442 -12.52 63.45 -16.80
N TYR A 443 -12.16 64.57 -17.42
CA TYR A 443 -10.84 64.77 -18.04
C TYR A 443 -9.65 64.67 -17.07
N SER A 444 -9.72 65.25 -15.87
CA SER A 444 -8.62 65.13 -14.89
C SER A 444 -8.41 63.69 -14.42
N ARG A 445 -9.49 62.92 -14.24
CA ARG A 445 -9.39 61.51 -13.85
C ARG A 445 -8.84 60.65 -15.00
N SER A 446 -9.25 60.96 -16.23
CA SER A 446 -8.69 60.35 -17.45
C SER A 446 -7.19 60.60 -17.55
N LEU A 447 -6.74 61.84 -17.33
CA LEU A 447 -5.32 62.20 -17.36
C LEU A 447 -4.52 61.38 -16.35
N ASN A 448 -5.03 61.26 -15.12
CA ASN A 448 -4.38 60.45 -14.08
C ASN A 448 -4.21 59.00 -14.54
N LYS A 449 -5.24 58.40 -15.16
CA LYS A 449 -5.15 57.02 -15.68
C LYS A 449 -4.11 56.85 -16.78
N TYR A 450 -4.02 57.79 -17.72
CA TYR A 450 -2.97 57.74 -18.74
C TYR A 450 -1.56 57.89 -18.15
N GLN A 451 -1.39 58.75 -17.14
CA GLN A 451 -0.11 58.88 -16.43
C GLN A 451 0.23 57.63 -15.61
N GLU A 452 -0.76 56.97 -14.98
CA GLU A 452 -0.57 55.68 -14.34
C GLU A 452 -0.10 54.61 -15.35
N ALA A 453 -0.66 54.59 -16.56
CA ALA A 453 -0.22 53.67 -17.62
C ALA A 453 1.26 53.89 -17.99
N LEU A 454 1.67 55.16 -18.12
CA LEU A 454 3.06 55.52 -18.43
C LEU A 454 4.04 55.14 -17.32
N LYS A 455 3.63 55.31 -16.05
CA LYS A 455 4.42 54.92 -14.87
C LYS A 455 4.68 53.41 -14.84
N ILE A 456 3.69 52.61 -15.22
CA ILE A 456 3.83 51.15 -15.25
C ILE A 456 4.70 50.69 -16.42
N SER A 457 4.51 51.26 -17.61
CA SER A 457 5.30 50.85 -18.79
C SER A 457 5.66 52.01 -19.69
N LYS A 458 6.96 52.33 -19.76
CA LYS A 458 7.52 53.36 -20.66
C LYS A 458 7.26 53.07 -22.14
N LYS A 459 7.02 51.80 -22.51
CA LYS A 459 6.67 51.40 -23.89
C LYS A 459 5.34 51.99 -24.36
N LEU A 460 4.48 52.44 -23.44
CA LEU A 460 3.19 53.07 -23.75
C LEU A 460 3.30 54.58 -23.99
N SER A 461 4.50 55.17 -23.90
CA SER A 461 4.74 56.62 -24.04
C SER A 461 4.13 57.23 -25.30
N PHE A 462 4.28 56.58 -26.46
CA PHE A 462 3.69 57.06 -27.71
C PHE A 462 2.16 57.16 -27.61
N ILE A 463 1.50 56.10 -27.13
CA ILE A 463 0.04 56.05 -27.00
C ILE A 463 -0.45 57.06 -25.96
N VAL A 464 0.23 57.15 -24.82
CA VAL A 464 -0.09 58.13 -23.77
C VAL A 464 0.03 59.56 -24.29
N ASN A 465 1.09 59.88 -25.03
CA ASN A 465 1.26 61.22 -25.62
C ASN A 465 0.11 61.58 -26.58
N GLU A 466 -0.37 60.63 -27.41
CA GLU A 466 -1.51 60.86 -28.29
C GLU A 466 -2.82 61.09 -27.52
N LYS A 467 -3.03 60.33 -26.44
CA LYS A 467 -4.17 60.52 -25.53
C LYS A 467 -4.11 61.85 -24.79
N GLU A 468 -2.91 62.28 -24.35
CA GLU A 468 -2.69 63.58 -23.71
C GLU A 468 -2.98 64.75 -24.64
N LYS A 469 -2.62 64.68 -25.93
CA LYS A 469 -3.03 65.70 -26.93
C LYS A 469 -4.55 65.79 -27.11
N THR A 470 -5.24 64.66 -26.97
CA THR A 470 -6.71 64.63 -27.02
C THR A 470 -7.30 65.33 -25.78
N LEU A 471 -6.71 65.08 -24.61
CA LEU A 471 -7.10 65.74 -23.36
C LEU A 471 -6.79 67.23 -23.34
N GLU A 472 -5.67 67.67 -23.93
CA GLU A 472 -5.34 69.08 -24.10
C GLU A 472 -6.52 69.83 -24.74
N LYS A 473 -7.01 69.32 -25.88
CA LYS A 473 -8.19 69.87 -26.56
C LYS A 473 -9.45 69.79 -25.72
N ALA A 474 -9.66 68.69 -24.99
CA ALA A 474 -10.82 68.52 -24.12
C ALA A 474 -10.83 69.54 -22.95
N PHE A 475 -9.68 69.85 -22.37
CA PHE A 475 -9.55 70.87 -21.33
C PHE A 475 -9.83 72.29 -21.86
N LEU A 476 -9.50 72.60 -23.12
CA LEU A 476 -9.91 73.87 -23.76
C LEU A 476 -11.44 73.97 -23.90
N ILE A 477 -12.10 72.85 -24.20
CA ILE A 477 -13.56 72.78 -24.27
C ILE A 477 -14.16 73.00 -22.87
N ASP A 478 -13.57 72.41 -21.82
CA ASP A 478 -14.00 72.65 -20.44
C ASP A 478 -13.81 74.11 -20.01
N ALA A 479 -12.70 74.75 -20.38
CA ALA A 479 -12.50 76.18 -20.14
C ALA A 479 -13.60 77.02 -20.81
N SER A 480 -13.96 76.69 -22.06
CA SER A 480 -15.08 77.34 -22.77
C SER A 480 -16.43 77.11 -22.08
N LYS A 481 -16.70 75.88 -21.59
CA LYS A 481 -17.91 75.57 -20.80
C LYS A 481 -17.95 76.37 -19.48
N GLY A 482 -16.80 76.51 -18.81
CA GLY A 482 -16.65 77.32 -17.60
C GLY A 482 -16.93 78.80 -17.85
N PHE A 483 -16.48 79.33 -18.99
CA PHE A 483 -16.76 80.69 -19.43
C PHE A 483 -18.26 80.94 -19.54
N ASN A 484 -19.00 80.03 -20.20
CA ASN A 484 -20.46 80.13 -20.31
C ASN A 484 -21.17 80.08 -18.95
N LYS A 485 -20.60 79.37 -17.97
CA LYS A 485 -21.13 79.27 -16.59
C LYS A 485 -20.62 80.36 -15.65
N LYS A 486 -19.73 81.24 -16.12
CA LYS A 486 -19.03 82.27 -15.32
C LYS A 486 -18.24 81.70 -14.12
N ASP A 487 -17.73 80.48 -14.25
CA ASP A 487 -16.92 79.84 -13.21
C ASP A 487 -15.43 80.07 -13.47
N LEU A 488 -14.91 81.19 -12.97
CA LEU A 488 -13.53 81.62 -13.18
C LEU A 488 -12.50 80.59 -12.68
N ILE A 489 -12.78 79.92 -11.56
CA ILE A 489 -11.87 78.92 -10.98
C ILE A 489 -11.77 77.71 -11.90
N PHE A 490 -12.90 77.23 -12.41
CA PHE A 490 -12.95 76.10 -13.34
C PHE A 490 -12.25 76.41 -14.67
N ILE A 491 -12.39 77.64 -15.18
CA ILE A 491 -11.69 78.12 -16.39
C ILE A 491 -10.17 78.07 -16.19
N ILE A 492 -9.67 78.71 -15.13
CA ILE A 492 -8.22 78.76 -14.84
C ILE A 492 -7.66 77.35 -14.66
N GLN A 493 -8.35 76.48 -13.92
CA GLN A 493 -7.89 75.10 -13.70
C GLN A 493 -7.83 74.31 -15.01
N SER A 494 -8.83 74.44 -15.87
CA SER A 494 -8.89 73.76 -17.16
C SER A 494 -7.78 74.24 -18.11
N LEU A 495 -7.58 75.56 -18.20
CA LEU A 495 -6.49 76.15 -19.00
C LEU A 495 -5.11 75.74 -18.49
N LYS A 496 -4.89 75.69 -17.16
CA LYS A 496 -3.63 75.20 -16.58
C LYS A 496 -3.34 73.74 -16.97
N GLN A 497 -4.35 72.88 -16.92
CA GLN A 497 -4.17 71.47 -17.31
C GLN A 497 -3.90 71.33 -18.80
N SER A 498 -4.61 72.08 -19.66
CA SER A 498 -4.34 72.11 -21.09
C SER A 498 -2.92 72.59 -21.39
N LYS A 499 -2.47 73.71 -20.80
CA LYS A 499 -1.10 74.23 -20.95
C LYS A 499 -0.05 73.20 -20.55
N LYS A 500 -0.27 72.47 -19.45
CA LYS A 500 0.67 71.45 -18.97
C LYS A 500 0.86 70.31 -19.98
N LEU A 501 -0.16 70.00 -20.78
CA LEU A 501 -0.11 68.96 -21.80
C LEU A 501 0.38 69.47 -23.16
N ASN A 502 0.20 70.77 -23.43
CA ASN A 502 0.68 71.42 -24.64
C ASN A 502 2.21 71.56 -24.60
N LYS A 503 2.89 70.85 -25.50
CA LYS A 503 4.36 70.91 -25.64
C LYS A 503 4.84 72.09 -26.49
N LYS A 504 3.93 72.83 -27.13
CA LYS A 504 4.23 74.07 -27.85
C LYS A 504 3.95 75.24 -26.90
N ILE A 505 4.98 76.02 -26.62
CA ILE A 505 4.86 77.26 -25.85
C ILE A 505 4.15 78.27 -26.74
N ASP A 506 2.97 78.71 -26.31
CA ASP A 506 2.20 79.77 -26.95
C ASP A 506 2.16 80.98 -25.99
N PRO A 507 2.87 82.09 -26.31
CA PRO A 507 2.94 83.27 -25.46
C PRO A 507 1.58 83.90 -25.15
N GLU A 508 0.63 83.83 -26.09
CA GLU A 508 -0.73 84.38 -25.92
C GLU A 508 -1.52 83.58 -24.87
N TYR A 509 -1.22 82.28 -24.76
CA TYR A 509 -1.81 81.39 -23.76
C TYR A 509 -1.40 81.77 -22.33
N ASP A 510 -0.17 82.27 -22.18
CA ASP A 510 0.42 82.65 -20.89
C ASP A 510 -0.12 83.99 -20.41
N GLU A 511 -0.25 84.94 -21.34
CA GLU A 511 -0.89 86.23 -21.08
C GLU A 511 -2.36 86.07 -20.67
N LEU A 512 -3.11 85.20 -21.36
CA LEU A 512 -4.51 84.90 -21.02
C LEU A 512 -4.66 84.32 -19.61
N LEU A 513 -3.81 83.36 -19.22
CA LEU A 513 -3.83 82.77 -17.88
C LEU A 513 -3.52 83.83 -16.79
N LEU A 514 -2.56 84.71 -17.05
CA LEU A 514 -2.16 85.76 -16.10
C LEU A 514 -3.27 86.80 -15.89
N ILE A 515 -3.97 87.19 -16.96
CA ILE A 515 -5.17 88.05 -16.89
C ILE A 515 -6.27 87.37 -16.05
N LEU A 516 -6.58 86.10 -16.34
CA LEU A 516 -7.64 85.37 -15.63
C LEU A 516 -7.30 85.17 -14.14
N GLU A 517 -6.02 84.94 -13.80
CA GLU A 517 -5.57 84.84 -12.41
C GLU A 517 -5.69 86.15 -11.64
N ASN A 518 -5.39 87.28 -12.27
CA ASN A 518 -5.57 88.61 -11.67
C ASN A 518 -7.04 88.99 -11.46
N LEU A 519 -7.97 88.35 -12.17
CA LEU A 519 -9.41 88.50 -11.97
C LEU A 519 -9.95 87.63 -10.80
N LYS A 520 -9.13 86.73 -10.26
CA LYS A 520 -9.48 85.83 -9.15
C LYS A 520 -9.18 86.45 -7.78
N SER A 521 -8.21 87.37 -7.70
CA SER A 521 -7.93 88.23 -6.55
C SER A 521 -8.95 89.36 -6.45
#